data_AF-A0A8X8K608-F1
#
_entry.id   AF-A0A8X8K608-F1
#
_cell.length_a   1.000
_cell.length_b   1.000
_cell.length_c   1.000
_cell.angle_alpha   90.00
_cell.angle_beta   90.00
_cell.angle_gamma   90.00
#
_symmetry.space_group_name_H-M   'P 1'
#
loop_
_entity.id
_entity.type
_entity.pdbx_description
1 polymer ?
#
loop_
_entity_poly.entity_id
_entity_poly.type
_entity_poly.pdbx_seq_one_letter_code
_entity_poly.pdbx_strand_id
1 'polypeptide(L)'
;MNSSALDSFLDKWRARWPEWSVAEPFVAPEQRARAVAWFSLLQEFDDMLNTSGDPLPADAKLAWWGEELRSWAGQRSRHPLGRVLEPIRAPWAALADALPTLVEARAVAVDAAAAQRALTVFAEAVAAVEAVLFDDKPRTGAGRAVLLQTLAQRLYDAGVAGVPRSLLEQEADGASQRWAGELLKEWKLRVAGPRPRRIWAALARARLQAQASGKPIEATPVRTLLRVWWAARR
;
A
#
# COMPACT_ATOMS: atom_id res chain seq x y z
N MET A 1 -16.39 -22.29 -11.35
CA MET A 1 -15.51 -22.75 -10.25
C MET A 1 -14.34 -21.79 -9.94
N ASN A 2 -14.02 -20.81 -10.80
CA ASN A 2 -12.87 -19.91 -10.64
C ASN A 2 -13.14 -18.56 -9.89
N SER A 3 -14.40 -18.27 -9.54
CA SER A 3 -14.77 -17.07 -8.75
C SER A 3 -14.16 -17.12 -7.35
N SER A 4 -14.15 -18.30 -6.72
CA SER A 4 -13.72 -18.48 -5.32
C SER A 4 -12.28 -18.02 -5.05
N ALA A 5 -11.36 -18.22 -6.00
CA ALA A 5 -9.97 -17.81 -5.83
C ALA A 5 -9.82 -16.28 -5.87
N LEU A 6 -10.51 -15.59 -6.78
CA LEU A 6 -10.52 -14.12 -6.80
C LEU A 6 -11.17 -13.57 -5.53
N ASP A 7 -12.35 -14.09 -5.19
CA ASP A 7 -13.12 -13.65 -4.02
C ASP A 7 -12.31 -13.79 -2.73
N SER A 8 -11.51 -14.86 -2.58
CA SER A 8 -10.61 -15.04 -1.43
C SER A 8 -9.59 -13.91 -1.27
N PHE A 9 -8.97 -13.40 -2.35
CA PHE A 9 -8.04 -12.26 -2.26
C PHE A 9 -8.75 -10.95 -1.90
N LEU A 10 -9.95 -10.74 -2.46
CA LEU A 10 -10.73 -9.53 -2.19
C LEU A 10 -11.24 -9.51 -0.74
N ASP A 11 -11.71 -10.65 -0.25
CA ASP A 11 -12.24 -10.79 1.10
C ASP A 11 -11.12 -10.72 2.15
N LYS A 12 -9.95 -11.31 1.89
CA LYS A 12 -8.75 -11.14 2.73
C LYS A 12 -8.41 -9.65 2.89
N TRP A 13 -8.45 -8.89 1.79
CA TRP A 13 -8.16 -7.45 1.85
C TRP A 13 -9.25 -6.66 2.59
N ARG A 14 -10.53 -6.93 2.32
CA ARG A 14 -11.66 -6.28 3.03
C ARG A 14 -11.63 -6.58 4.53
N ALA A 15 -11.26 -7.80 4.93
CA ALA A 15 -11.09 -8.15 6.33
C ALA A 15 -9.96 -7.36 7.00
N ARG A 16 -8.86 -7.06 6.29
CA ARG A 16 -7.79 -6.18 6.79
C ARG A 16 -8.20 -4.70 6.82
N TRP A 17 -9.18 -4.30 5.99
CA TRP A 17 -9.68 -2.92 5.85
C TRP A 17 -11.20 -2.82 6.01
N PRO A 18 -11.77 -3.16 7.19
CA PRO A 18 -13.22 -3.12 7.40
C PRO A 18 -13.83 -1.73 7.16
N GLU A 19 -13.05 -0.66 7.36
CA GLU A 19 -13.43 0.73 7.09
C GLU A 19 -13.74 0.99 5.61
N TRP A 20 -13.24 0.14 4.71
CA TRP A 20 -13.48 0.26 3.28
C TRP A 20 -14.96 0.14 2.92
N SER A 21 -15.75 -0.66 3.65
CA SER A 21 -17.20 -0.77 3.41
C SER A 21 -17.93 0.58 3.45
N VAL A 22 -17.46 1.49 4.29
CA VAL A 22 -17.96 2.87 4.42
C VAL A 22 -17.32 3.79 3.36
N ALA A 23 -16.11 3.47 2.91
CA ALA A 23 -15.33 4.31 2.02
C ALA A 23 -15.59 4.06 0.53
N GLU A 24 -15.88 2.81 0.15
CA GLU A 24 -16.11 2.36 -1.22
C GLU A 24 -17.19 3.15 -1.98
N PRO A 25 -18.32 3.58 -1.36
CA PRO A 25 -19.30 4.42 -2.03
C PRO A 25 -18.72 5.73 -2.59
N PHE A 26 -17.61 6.21 -2.03
CA PHE A 26 -16.91 7.38 -2.52
C PHE A 26 -15.98 7.09 -3.71
N VAL A 27 -15.83 5.84 -4.14
CA VAL A 27 -15.18 5.48 -5.40
C VAL A 27 -16.24 5.39 -6.50
N ALA A 28 -15.91 5.86 -7.71
CA ALA A 28 -16.78 5.75 -8.88
C ALA A 28 -17.19 4.28 -9.09
N PRO A 29 -18.48 3.96 -9.33
CA PRO A 29 -18.95 2.58 -9.41
C PRO A 29 -18.11 1.65 -10.30
N GLU A 30 -17.72 2.13 -11.47
CA GLU A 30 -16.90 1.44 -12.47
C GLU A 30 -15.46 1.16 -12.00
N GLN A 31 -14.99 1.85 -10.96
CA GLN A 31 -13.66 1.69 -10.39
C GLN A 31 -13.63 0.86 -9.09
N ARG A 32 -14.78 0.48 -8.51
CA ARG A 32 -14.80 -0.20 -7.19
C ARG A 32 -14.14 -1.57 -7.24
N ALA A 33 -14.53 -2.42 -8.19
CA ALA A 33 -13.99 -3.77 -8.31
C ALA A 33 -12.48 -3.76 -8.59
N ARG A 34 -12.02 -2.90 -9.52
CA ARG A 34 -10.59 -2.76 -9.83
C ARG A 34 -9.79 -2.16 -8.67
N ALA A 35 -10.38 -1.25 -7.87
CA ALA A 35 -9.73 -0.70 -6.69
C ALA A 35 -9.44 -1.79 -5.66
N VAL A 36 -10.43 -2.62 -5.31
CA VAL A 36 -10.24 -3.71 -4.35
C VAL A 36 -9.23 -4.73 -4.89
N ALA A 37 -9.34 -5.16 -6.15
CA ALA A 37 -8.39 -6.09 -6.75
C ALA A 37 -6.94 -5.55 -6.74
N TRP A 38 -6.77 -4.25 -7.02
CA TRP A 38 -5.47 -3.60 -6.98
C TRP A 38 -4.91 -3.48 -5.57
N PHE A 39 -5.74 -3.11 -4.59
CA PHE A 39 -5.29 -3.03 -3.21
C PHE A 39 -4.99 -4.42 -2.62
N SER A 40 -5.70 -5.46 -3.04
CA SER A 40 -5.34 -6.86 -2.75
C SER A 40 -3.96 -7.22 -3.32
N LEU A 41 -3.63 -6.79 -4.55
CA LEU A 41 -2.29 -7.02 -5.12
C LEU A 41 -1.20 -6.31 -4.30
N LEU A 42 -1.41 -5.02 -3.98
CA LEU A 42 -0.45 -4.26 -3.18
C LEU A 42 -0.27 -4.85 -1.77
N GLN A 43 -1.34 -5.37 -1.17
CA GLN A 43 -1.26 -6.08 0.11
C GLN A 43 -0.41 -7.35 0.04
N GLU A 44 -0.45 -8.08 -1.08
CA GLU A 44 0.48 -9.20 -1.26
C GLU A 44 1.93 -8.69 -1.26
N PHE A 45 2.24 -7.60 -1.96
CA PHE A 45 3.60 -7.03 -1.90
C PHE A 45 4.00 -6.56 -0.49
N ASP A 46 3.09 -5.95 0.26
CA ASP A 46 3.31 -5.58 1.67
C ASP A 46 3.56 -6.84 2.53
N ASP A 47 2.80 -7.92 2.34
CA ASP A 47 2.98 -9.20 3.05
C ASP A 47 4.39 -9.79 2.76
N MET A 48 4.88 -9.70 1.52
CA MET A 48 6.23 -10.19 1.15
C MET A 48 7.36 -9.27 1.65
N LEU A 49 7.13 -7.96 1.70
CA LEU A 49 8.04 -6.97 2.28
C LEU A 49 8.19 -7.18 3.79
N ASN A 50 7.10 -7.57 4.47
CA ASN A 50 7.02 -7.68 5.92
C ASN A 50 7.09 -9.12 6.45
N THR A 51 7.57 -10.06 5.62
CA THR A 51 7.73 -11.47 6.04
C THR A 51 8.66 -11.59 7.26
N SER A 52 8.31 -12.49 8.17
CA SER A 52 9.11 -12.84 9.35
C SER A 52 9.81 -14.18 9.14
N GLY A 53 11.03 -14.34 9.66
CA GLY A 53 11.80 -15.57 9.53
C GLY A 53 12.56 -15.66 8.20
N ASP A 54 12.57 -16.83 7.58
CA ASP A 54 13.28 -17.08 6.31
C ASP A 54 12.65 -16.26 5.16
N PRO A 55 13.40 -15.35 4.51
CA PRO A 55 12.87 -14.53 3.42
C PRO A 55 12.77 -15.28 2.08
N LEU A 56 13.41 -16.44 1.90
CA LEU A 56 13.50 -17.12 0.61
C LEU A 56 12.14 -17.41 -0.05
N PRO A 57 11.10 -17.86 0.70
CA PRO A 57 9.77 -18.06 0.11
C PRO A 57 9.13 -16.75 -0.38
N ALA A 58 9.34 -15.64 0.34
CA ALA A 58 8.82 -14.32 -0.06
C ALA A 58 9.55 -13.78 -1.29
N ASP A 59 10.87 -14.00 -1.38
CA ASP A 59 11.68 -13.58 -2.52
C ASP A 59 11.30 -14.34 -3.79
N ALA A 60 11.11 -15.66 -3.68
CA ALA A 60 10.61 -16.48 -4.78
C ALA A 60 9.21 -16.01 -5.25
N LYS A 61 8.33 -15.65 -4.30
CA LYS A 61 6.99 -15.14 -4.63
C LYS A 61 7.03 -13.75 -5.28
N LEU A 62 7.93 -12.85 -4.86
CA LEU A 62 8.15 -11.56 -5.52
C LEU A 62 8.68 -11.74 -6.94
N ALA A 63 9.63 -12.65 -7.15
CA ALA A 63 10.14 -12.97 -8.49
C ALA A 63 9.03 -13.51 -9.40
N TRP A 64 8.22 -14.45 -8.90
CA TRP A 64 7.05 -14.97 -9.61
C TRP A 64 6.05 -13.86 -9.96
N TRP A 65 5.76 -12.95 -9.03
CA TRP A 65 4.91 -11.78 -9.31
C TRP A 65 5.50 -10.88 -10.38
N GLY A 66 6.82 -10.72 -10.43
CA GLY A 66 7.50 -9.99 -11.50
C GLY A 66 7.25 -10.63 -12.87
N GLU A 67 7.35 -11.95 -12.98
CA GLU A 67 7.01 -12.67 -14.22
C GLU A 67 5.53 -12.52 -14.60
N GLU A 68 4.62 -12.65 -13.62
CA GLU A 68 3.19 -12.50 -13.82
C GLU A 68 2.85 -11.08 -14.32
N LEU A 69 3.38 -10.02 -13.71
CA LEU A 69 3.18 -8.64 -14.15
C LEU A 69 3.75 -8.38 -15.56
N ARG A 70 4.92 -8.94 -15.90
CA ARG A 70 5.43 -8.86 -17.28
C ARG A 70 4.51 -9.57 -18.27
N SER A 71 3.87 -10.67 -17.86
CA SER A 71 2.89 -11.37 -18.70
C SER A 71 1.63 -10.53 -18.96
N TRP A 72 1.24 -9.66 -18.01
CA TRP A 72 0.08 -8.77 -18.16
C TRP A 72 0.30 -7.71 -19.25
N ALA A 73 1.54 -7.24 -19.44
CA ALA A 73 1.87 -6.37 -20.56
C ALA A 73 1.52 -7.00 -21.92
N GLY A 74 1.62 -8.33 -22.01
CA GLY A 74 1.24 -9.13 -23.18
C GLY A 74 -0.13 -9.81 -23.09
N GLN A 75 -0.98 -9.47 -22.12
CA GLN A 75 -2.31 -10.05 -21.88
C GLN A 75 -2.35 -11.57 -21.71
N ARG A 76 -1.43 -12.08 -20.90
CA ARG A 76 -1.31 -13.52 -20.64
C ARG A 76 -1.42 -13.84 -19.16
N SER A 77 -2.27 -13.10 -18.43
CA SER A 77 -2.47 -13.32 -17.00
C SER A 77 -2.90 -14.75 -16.70
N ARG A 78 -2.29 -15.34 -15.68
CA ARG A 78 -2.69 -16.63 -15.11
C ARG A 78 -3.27 -16.48 -13.70
N HIS A 79 -3.00 -15.34 -13.05
CA HIS A 79 -3.47 -15.06 -11.71
C HIS A 79 -4.94 -14.61 -11.68
N PRO A 80 -5.74 -14.98 -10.65
CA PRO A 80 -7.12 -14.51 -10.51
C PRO A 80 -7.28 -12.99 -10.51
N LEU A 81 -6.38 -12.24 -9.86
CA LEU A 81 -6.41 -10.77 -9.86
C LEU A 81 -6.23 -10.15 -11.25
N GLY A 82 -5.47 -10.80 -12.14
CA GLY A 82 -5.28 -10.29 -13.48
C GLY A 82 -6.54 -10.34 -14.33
N ARG A 83 -7.54 -11.18 -14.02
CA ARG A 83 -8.85 -11.12 -14.69
C ARG A 83 -9.54 -9.76 -14.59
N VAL A 84 -9.23 -9.00 -13.53
CA VAL A 84 -9.75 -7.65 -13.27
C VAL A 84 -8.75 -6.59 -13.71
N LEU A 85 -7.45 -6.81 -13.47
CA LEU A 85 -6.41 -5.80 -13.64
C LEU A 85 -5.75 -5.81 -15.03
N GLU A 86 -5.43 -6.99 -15.57
CA GLU A 86 -4.70 -7.17 -16.84
C GLU A 86 -5.38 -6.52 -18.07
N PRO A 87 -6.73 -6.48 -18.20
CA PRO A 87 -7.37 -5.79 -19.31
C PRO A 87 -6.99 -4.30 -19.45
N ILE A 88 -6.44 -3.69 -18.40
CA ILE A 88 -6.02 -2.30 -18.38
C ILE A 88 -4.55 -2.20 -18.79
N ARG A 89 -4.26 -1.31 -19.75
CA ARG A 89 -2.91 -1.07 -20.29
C ARG A 89 -2.05 -0.19 -19.39
N ALA A 90 -1.91 -0.56 -18.12
CA ALA A 90 -1.03 0.12 -17.17
C ALA A 90 0.44 -0.29 -17.38
N PRO A 91 1.42 0.47 -16.85
CA PRO A 91 2.85 0.14 -16.93
C PRO A 91 3.26 -1.06 -16.06
N TRP A 92 2.71 -2.24 -16.34
CA TRP A 92 2.93 -3.48 -15.59
C TRP A 92 4.39 -3.92 -15.57
N ALA A 93 5.10 -3.77 -16.70
CA ALA A 93 6.53 -4.10 -16.77
C ALA A 93 7.37 -3.22 -15.82
N ALA A 94 7.09 -1.92 -15.74
CA ALA A 94 7.80 -1.02 -14.83
C ALA A 94 7.53 -1.37 -13.36
N LEU A 95 6.30 -1.80 -13.02
CA LEU A 95 6.01 -2.32 -11.68
C LEU A 95 6.77 -3.62 -11.41
N ALA A 96 6.83 -4.53 -12.39
CA ALA A 96 7.57 -5.78 -12.28
C ALA A 96 9.07 -5.53 -12.02
N ASP A 97 9.66 -4.57 -12.72
CA ASP A 97 11.07 -4.21 -12.60
C ASP A 97 11.39 -3.53 -11.26
N ALA A 98 10.37 -2.96 -10.60
CA ALA A 98 10.50 -2.36 -9.27
C ALA A 98 10.37 -3.36 -8.11
N LEU A 99 9.80 -4.56 -8.33
CA LEU A 99 9.61 -5.53 -7.23
C LEU A 99 10.91 -5.99 -6.54
N PRO A 100 12.06 -6.16 -7.22
CA PRO A 100 13.32 -6.49 -6.56
C PRO A 100 13.74 -5.48 -5.48
N THR A 101 13.36 -4.20 -5.60
CA THR A 101 13.71 -3.20 -4.58
C THR A 101 13.00 -3.44 -3.25
N LEU A 102 11.92 -4.24 -3.21
CA LEU A 102 11.27 -4.65 -1.96
C LEU A 102 12.11 -5.65 -1.17
N VAL A 103 12.93 -6.46 -1.84
CA VAL A 103 13.87 -7.37 -1.18
C VAL A 103 14.92 -6.56 -0.44
N GLU A 104 15.48 -5.53 -1.11
CA GLU A 104 16.44 -4.59 -0.51
C GLU A 104 15.81 -3.80 0.64
N ALA A 105 14.57 -3.33 0.47
CA ALA A 105 13.84 -2.55 1.48
C ALA A 105 13.43 -3.36 2.72
N ARG A 106 13.54 -4.70 2.70
CA ARG A 106 13.25 -5.55 3.87
C ARG A 106 14.29 -5.37 4.97
N ALA A 107 15.52 -5.00 4.63
CA ALA A 107 16.57 -4.74 5.63
C ALA A 107 16.16 -3.59 6.57
N VAL A 108 16.58 -3.66 7.84
CA VAL A 108 16.36 -2.57 8.79
C VAL A 108 17.15 -1.34 8.31
N ALA A 109 16.43 -0.29 7.94
CA ALA A 109 17.02 0.95 7.47
C ALA A 109 17.85 1.63 8.57
N VAL A 110 18.97 2.26 8.18
CA VAL A 110 19.83 2.99 9.13
C VAL A 110 19.12 4.23 9.70
N ASP A 111 18.38 4.95 8.87
CA ASP A 111 17.64 6.14 9.24
C ASP A 111 16.33 6.29 8.45
N ALA A 112 15.54 7.29 8.83
CA ALA A 112 14.28 7.61 8.19
C ALA A 112 14.44 7.86 6.68
N ALA A 113 15.50 8.57 6.28
CA ALA A 113 15.73 8.91 4.88
C ALA A 113 16.10 7.66 4.05
N ALA A 114 16.86 6.72 4.61
CA ALA A 114 17.21 5.44 4.01
C ALA A 114 15.96 4.58 3.81
N ALA A 115 15.07 4.52 4.81
CA ALA A 115 13.80 3.80 4.70
C ALA A 115 12.93 4.35 3.54
N GLN A 116 12.90 5.67 3.37
CA GLN A 116 12.18 6.31 2.27
C GLN A 116 12.85 6.05 0.91
N ARG A 117 14.18 6.20 0.83
CA ARG A 117 14.94 5.94 -0.42
C ARG A 117 14.73 4.51 -0.93
N ALA A 118 14.77 3.52 -0.03
CA ALA A 118 14.60 2.11 -0.38
C ALA A 118 13.26 1.79 -1.06
N LEU A 119 12.21 2.57 -0.79
CA LEU A 119 10.87 2.37 -1.36
C LEU A 119 10.54 3.31 -2.53
N THR A 120 11.44 4.21 -2.92
CA THR A 120 11.14 5.25 -3.91
C THR A 120 10.79 4.66 -5.29
N VAL A 121 11.59 3.71 -5.79
CA VAL A 121 11.39 3.10 -7.11
C VAL A 121 10.05 2.36 -7.18
N PHE A 122 9.79 1.49 -6.19
CA PHE A 122 8.50 0.81 -6.06
C PHE A 122 7.32 1.78 -5.98
N ALA A 123 7.43 2.81 -5.15
CA ALA A 123 6.33 3.74 -4.92
C ALA A 123 5.99 4.57 -6.18
N GLU A 124 6.99 4.99 -6.96
CA GLU A 124 6.75 5.69 -8.24
C GLU A 124 6.15 4.75 -9.29
N ALA A 125 6.59 3.49 -9.36
CA ALA A 125 6.01 2.51 -10.28
C ALA A 125 4.54 2.21 -9.96
N VAL A 126 4.20 2.06 -8.67
CA VAL A 126 2.81 1.93 -8.19
C VAL A 126 2.00 3.16 -8.58
N ALA A 127 2.51 4.37 -8.32
CA ALA A 127 1.80 5.61 -8.67
C ALA A 127 1.55 5.76 -10.17
N ALA A 128 2.49 5.33 -11.01
CA ALA A 128 2.33 5.31 -12.47
C ALA A 128 1.24 4.32 -12.91
N VAL A 129 1.19 3.13 -12.31
CA VAL A 129 0.10 2.17 -12.53
C VAL A 129 -1.24 2.76 -12.09
N GLU A 130 -1.30 3.39 -10.93
CA GLU A 130 -2.54 3.97 -10.39
C GLU A 130 -3.12 5.08 -11.27
N ALA A 131 -2.28 5.90 -11.89
CA ALA A 131 -2.75 6.93 -12.82
C ALA A 131 -3.56 6.30 -13.96
N VAL A 132 -3.04 5.25 -14.61
CA VAL A 132 -3.76 4.54 -15.68
C VAL A 132 -4.92 3.71 -15.14
N LEU A 133 -4.73 3.07 -13.98
CA LEU A 133 -5.72 2.20 -13.37
C LEU A 133 -6.94 2.95 -12.86
N PHE A 134 -6.87 4.27 -12.68
CA PHE A 134 -8.02 5.03 -12.16
C PHE A 134 -8.36 6.22 -13.03
N ASP A 135 -8.00 6.15 -14.31
CA ASP A 135 -8.34 7.14 -15.34
C ASP A 135 -7.96 8.57 -14.91
N ASP A 136 -6.81 8.69 -14.23
CA ASP A 136 -6.24 9.95 -13.75
C ASP A 136 -4.94 10.25 -14.50
N LYS A 137 -4.46 11.47 -14.37
CA LYS A 137 -3.14 11.87 -14.89
C LYS A 137 -2.05 11.63 -13.85
N PRO A 138 -0.78 11.43 -14.26
CA PRO A 138 0.34 11.48 -13.33
C PRO A 138 0.32 12.78 -12.52
N ARG A 139 0.55 12.67 -11.20
CA ARG A 139 0.56 13.81 -10.28
C ARG A 139 1.87 13.84 -9.51
N THR A 140 2.50 15.00 -9.48
CA THR A 140 3.69 15.23 -8.63
C THR A 140 3.38 14.89 -7.17
N GLY A 141 4.21 14.02 -6.58
CA GLY A 141 4.05 13.55 -5.21
C GLY A 141 3.11 12.34 -5.04
N ALA A 142 2.60 11.73 -6.11
CA ALA A 142 1.79 10.51 -5.99
C ALA A 142 2.63 9.33 -5.47
N GLY A 143 3.87 9.15 -5.95
CA GLY A 143 4.79 8.16 -5.40
C GLY A 143 5.09 8.41 -3.91
N ARG A 144 5.21 9.67 -3.49
CA ARG A 144 5.35 10.01 -2.07
C ARG A 144 4.16 9.53 -1.22
N ALA A 145 2.93 9.60 -1.75
CA ALA A 145 1.75 9.11 -1.06
C ALA A 145 1.76 7.58 -0.87
N VAL A 146 2.18 6.86 -1.92
CA VAL A 146 2.36 5.40 -1.86
C VAL A 146 3.43 5.04 -0.84
N LEU A 147 4.60 5.68 -0.93
CA LEU A 147 5.75 5.44 -0.07
C LEU A 147 5.40 5.59 1.42
N LEU A 148 4.78 6.71 1.80
CA LEU A 148 4.38 6.95 3.18
C LEU A 148 3.38 5.91 3.69
N GLN A 149 2.45 5.48 2.81
CA GLN A 149 1.49 4.44 3.15
C GLN A 149 2.15 3.08 3.32
N THR A 150 3.08 2.68 2.45
CA THR A 150 3.84 1.43 2.56
C THR A 150 4.67 1.41 3.85
N LEU A 151 5.34 2.52 4.21
CA LEU A 151 6.06 2.61 5.49
C LEU A 151 5.14 2.48 6.70
N ALA A 152 3.94 3.07 6.65
CA ALA A 152 2.97 2.93 7.72
C ALA A 152 2.36 1.53 7.82
N GLN A 153 2.11 0.85 6.70
CA GLN A 153 1.69 -0.55 6.73
C GLN A 153 2.81 -1.45 7.26
N ARG A 154 4.06 -1.20 6.85
CA ARG A 154 5.23 -1.89 7.41
C ARG A 154 5.34 -1.70 8.92
N LEU A 155 5.12 -0.49 9.44
CA LEU A 155 5.12 -0.25 10.88
C LEU A 155 3.93 -0.93 11.60
N TYR A 156 2.79 -1.08 10.92
CA TYR A 156 1.63 -1.78 11.46
C TYR A 156 1.84 -3.30 11.49
N ASP A 157 2.34 -3.90 10.40
CA ASP A 157 2.50 -5.34 10.23
C ASP A 157 3.76 -5.88 10.90
N ALA A 158 4.91 -5.21 10.75
CA ALA A 158 6.21 -5.66 11.27
C ALA A 158 6.57 -5.05 12.64
N GLY A 159 5.81 -4.07 13.12
CA GLY A 159 6.06 -3.41 14.40
C GLY A 159 7.47 -2.82 14.49
N VAL A 160 8.20 -3.18 15.55
CA VAL A 160 9.57 -2.70 15.82
C VAL A 160 10.55 -3.06 14.69
N ALA A 161 10.34 -4.18 13.98
CA ALA A 161 11.19 -4.56 12.85
C ALA A 161 11.07 -3.60 11.64
N GLY A 162 9.99 -2.80 11.58
CA GLY A 162 9.79 -1.75 10.58
C GLY A 162 10.38 -0.39 10.95
N VAL A 163 10.99 -0.26 12.14
CA VAL A 163 11.52 1.01 12.66
C VAL A 163 12.99 1.19 12.25
N PRO A 164 13.38 2.37 11.71
CA PRO A 164 14.78 2.67 11.42
C PRO A 164 15.69 2.59 12.65
N ARG A 165 16.92 2.10 12.46
CA ARG A 165 17.90 1.86 13.54
C ARG A 165 18.18 3.09 14.40
N SER A 166 18.39 4.25 13.78
CA SER A 166 18.59 5.52 14.50
C SER A 166 17.48 5.92 15.47
N LEU A 167 16.27 5.37 15.32
CA LEU A 167 15.16 5.57 16.26
C LEU A 167 15.13 4.50 17.37
N LEU A 168 15.67 3.30 17.10
CA LEU A 168 15.80 2.22 18.08
C LEU A 168 16.87 2.51 19.14
N GLU A 169 17.96 3.18 18.75
CA GLU A 169 19.12 3.48 19.61
C GLU A 169 18.86 4.60 20.64
N GLN A 170 17.73 5.29 20.56
CA GLN A 170 17.37 6.36 21.51
C GLN A 170 16.77 5.75 22.79
N GLU A 171 17.33 6.06 23.96
CA GLU A 171 17.08 5.46 25.30
C GLU A 171 15.65 5.57 25.88
N ALA A 172 14.64 5.90 25.07
CA ALA A 172 13.25 5.99 25.50
C ALA A 172 12.36 4.95 24.79
N ASP A 173 11.53 4.26 25.58
CA ASP A 173 10.43 3.42 25.10
C ASP A 173 9.59 4.15 24.03
N GLY A 174 9.01 3.37 23.10
CA GLY A 174 8.09 3.90 22.10
C GLY A 174 8.72 4.31 20.76
N ALA A 175 9.74 3.60 20.29
CA ALA A 175 10.35 3.81 18.98
C ALA A 175 9.33 3.73 17.82
N SER A 176 8.35 2.83 17.92
CA SER A 176 7.25 2.74 16.94
C SER A 176 6.37 3.99 16.93
N GLN A 177 6.04 4.56 18.09
CA GLN A 177 5.26 5.79 18.20
C GLN A 177 6.03 6.98 17.63
N ARG A 178 7.33 7.08 17.93
CA ARG A 178 8.21 8.10 17.34
C ARG A 178 8.26 7.98 15.83
N TRP A 179 8.42 6.76 15.30
CA TRP A 179 8.44 6.54 13.85
C TRP A 179 7.11 6.90 13.19
N ALA A 180 5.98 6.52 13.80
CA ALA A 180 4.66 6.94 13.35
C ALA A 180 4.52 8.46 13.35
N GLY A 181 5.04 9.15 14.38
CA GLY A 181 5.10 10.60 14.47
C GLY A 181 5.89 11.24 13.34
N GLU A 182 7.09 10.73 13.03
CA GLU A 182 7.92 11.23 11.91
C GLU A 182 7.19 11.07 10.57
N LEU A 183 6.61 9.90 10.30
CA LEU A 183 5.84 9.67 9.08
C LEU A 183 4.65 10.65 8.96
N LEU A 184 3.97 10.96 10.07
CA LEU A 184 2.83 11.89 10.08
C LEU A 184 3.21 13.35 9.80
N LYS A 185 4.44 13.78 10.16
CA LYS A 185 4.93 15.13 9.84
C LYS A 185 4.98 15.35 8.33
N GLU A 186 5.37 14.32 7.59
CA GLU A 186 5.49 14.37 6.13
C GLU A 186 4.18 14.00 5.40
N TRP A 187 3.25 13.33 6.08
CA TRP A 187 1.98 12.89 5.52
C TRP A 187 0.88 13.95 5.60
N LYS A 188 0.79 14.75 4.54
CA LYS A 188 -0.28 15.75 4.33
C LYS A 188 -1.67 15.11 4.37
N LEU A 189 -2.67 15.84 4.88
CA LEU A 189 -4.07 15.39 4.88
C LEU A 189 -4.62 15.12 3.48
N ARG A 190 -4.18 15.92 2.50
CA ARG A 190 -4.46 15.70 1.08
C ARG A 190 -3.19 15.24 0.40
N VAL A 191 -3.20 13.99 -0.05
CA VAL A 191 -2.12 13.40 -0.84
C VAL A 191 -2.42 13.49 -2.33
N ALA A 192 -1.38 13.47 -3.15
CA ALA A 192 -1.52 13.34 -4.59
C ALA A 192 -1.89 11.89 -4.96
N GLY A 193 -2.54 11.74 -6.12
CA GLY A 193 -2.96 10.46 -6.67
C GLY A 193 -4.46 10.40 -6.98
N PRO A 194 -4.90 9.30 -7.58
CA PRO A 194 -6.30 9.11 -7.94
C PRO A 194 -7.18 8.95 -6.70
N ARG A 195 -8.49 9.12 -6.92
CA ARG A 195 -9.48 9.13 -5.83
C ARG A 195 -9.44 7.87 -4.94
N PRO A 196 -9.38 6.63 -5.47
CA PRO A 196 -9.25 5.44 -4.62
C PRO A 196 -8.00 5.46 -3.73
N ARG A 197 -6.84 5.84 -4.27
CA ARG A 197 -5.59 6.00 -3.50
C ARG A 197 -5.74 7.02 -2.39
N ARG A 198 -6.30 8.21 -2.66
CA ARG A 198 -6.47 9.26 -1.64
C ARG A 198 -7.38 8.79 -0.50
N ILE A 199 -8.45 8.07 -0.84
CA ILE A 199 -9.37 7.48 0.16
C ILE A 199 -8.62 6.47 1.03
N TRP A 200 -7.91 5.51 0.41
CA TRP A 200 -7.19 4.49 1.17
C TRP A 200 -6.06 5.09 2.03
N ALA A 201 -5.32 6.06 1.50
CA ALA A 201 -4.31 6.80 2.23
C ALA A 201 -4.88 7.53 3.45
N ALA A 202 -6.09 8.08 3.37
CA ALA A 202 -6.74 8.71 4.51
C ALA A 202 -7.10 7.72 5.63
N LEU A 203 -7.52 6.50 5.26
CA LEU A 203 -7.75 5.41 6.23
C LEU A 203 -6.43 4.96 6.88
N ALA A 204 -5.40 4.71 6.07
CA ALA A 204 -4.08 4.31 6.56
C ALA A 204 -3.46 5.37 7.49
N ARG A 205 -3.56 6.65 7.12
CA ARG A 205 -3.10 7.75 7.95
C ARG A 205 -3.85 7.82 9.28
N ALA A 206 -5.15 7.53 9.30
CA ALA A 206 -5.91 7.50 10.55
C ALA A 206 -5.46 6.36 11.48
N ARG A 207 -5.13 5.18 10.93
CA ARG A 207 -4.52 4.08 11.70
C ARG A 207 -3.17 4.50 12.28
N LEU A 208 -2.34 5.15 11.47
CA LEU A 208 -1.03 5.66 11.89
C LEU A 208 -1.14 6.71 13.01
N GLN A 209 -2.14 7.59 12.96
CA GLN A 209 -2.43 8.55 14.04
C GLN A 209 -2.77 7.86 15.36
N ALA A 210 -3.60 6.81 15.31
CA ALA A 210 -3.92 6.02 16.51
C ALA A 210 -2.65 5.41 17.10
N GLN A 211 -1.82 4.78 16.26
CA GLN A 211 -0.55 4.18 16.67
C GLN A 211 0.43 5.22 17.27
N ALA A 212 0.61 6.38 16.63
CA ALA A 212 1.45 7.46 17.15
C ALA A 212 1.00 7.95 18.53
N SER A 213 -0.32 7.94 18.78
CA SER A 213 -0.90 8.34 20.07
C SER A 213 -1.01 7.21 21.11
N GLY A 214 -0.58 5.99 20.77
CA GLY A 214 -0.75 4.81 21.63
C GLY A 214 -2.21 4.42 21.87
N LYS A 215 -3.13 4.87 21.01
CA LYS A 215 -4.57 4.61 21.12
C LYS A 215 -4.98 3.46 20.22
N PRO A 216 -6.06 2.72 20.56
CA PRO A 216 -6.63 1.74 19.65
C PRO A 216 -7.11 2.41 18.36
N ILE A 217 -7.09 1.66 17.26
CA ILE A 217 -7.65 2.11 15.98
C ILE A 217 -9.17 2.19 16.12
N GLU A 218 -9.70 3.39 16.34
CA GLU A 218 -11.15 3.62 16.38
C GLU A 218 -11.70 3.90 14.98
N ALA A 219 -12.34 2.89 14.40
CA ALA A 219 -13.01 2.93 13.11
C ALA A 219 -14.52 3.17 13.23
N THR A 220 -14.96 4.21 13.96
CA THR A 220 -16.39 4.53 14.03
C THR A 220 -16.91 4.98 12.65
N PRO A 221 -18.08 4.50 12.18
CA PRO A 221 -18.60 4.83 10.85
C PRO A 221 -18.67 6.34 10.56
N VAL A 222 -19.07 7.15 11.55
CA VAL A 222 -19.18 8.61 11.40
C VAL A 222 -17.82 9.28 11.17
N ARG A 223 -16.79 8.91 11.94
CA ARG A 223 -15.44 9.45 11.75
C ARG A 223 -14.85 8.98 10.42
N THR A 224 -15.10 7.73 10.03
CA THR A 224 -14.69 7.19 8.73
C THR A 224 -15.34 7.96 7.59
N LEU A 225 -16.65 8.21 7.64
CA LEU A 225 -17.38 9.01 6.64
C LEU A 225 -16.78 10.41 6.47
N LEU A 226 -16.55 11.14 7.57
CA LEU A 226 -15.97 12.48 7.51
C LEU A 226 -14.58 12.49 6.88
N ARG A 227 -13.71 11.55 7.27
CA ARG A 227 -12.35 11.40 6.72
C ARG A 227 -12.39 11.12 5.22
N VAL A 228 -13.19 10.14 4.82
CA VAL A 228 -13.31 9.73 3.42
C VAL A 228 -13.91 10.84 2.57
N TRP A 229 -14.92 11.55 3.07
CA TRP A 229 -15.53 12.68 2.37
C TRP A 229 -14.50 13.78 2.04
N TRP A 230 -13.63 14.13 2.99
CA TRP A 230 -12.54 15.08 2.74
C TRP A 230 -11.51 14.56 1.74
N ALA A 231 -11.15 13.27 1.82
CA ALA A 231 -10.18 12.66 0.91
C ALA A 231 -10.71 12.48 -0.52
N ALA A 232 -12.02 12.28 -0.67
CA ALA A 232 -12.70 12.09 -1.94
C ALA A 232 -12.89 13.39 -2.73
N ARG A 233 -12.91 14.55 -2.04
CA ARG A 233 -13.01 15.88 -2.66
C ARG A 233 -11.75 16.23 -3.44
N ARG A 234 -11.91 16.92 -4.58
CA ARG A 234 -10.80 17.29 -5.47
C ARG A 234 -9.80 18.21 -4.75
#